data_AF-A0A424YSF3-F1
#
_entry.id   AF-A0A424YSF3-F1
#
_cell.length_a   1.000
_cell.length_b   1.000
_cell.length_c   1.000
_cell.angle_alpha   90.00
_cell.angle_beta   90.00
_cell.angle_gamma   90.00
#
_symmetry.space_group_name_H-M   'P 1'
#
loop_
_entity.id
_entity.type
_entity.pdbx_description
1 polymer ?
#
loop_
_entity_poly.entity_id
_entity_poly.type
_entity_poly.pdbx_seq_one_letter_code
_entity_poly.pdbx_strand_id
1 'polypeptide(L)'
;MPSFCPSCGSQLRFKEAEKCPTCNHELTRKSNKNPLLAAILNFLLPGIGYLYIGTRKFFAILIIISMLSFAVWAFTLPENIFDQYLTYSISYWAFSIILAIAFAIDAYQEVVGR
;
A
#
# COMPACT_ATOMS: atom_id res chain seq x y z
N MET A 1 -0.67 5.21 -32.52
CA MET A 1 -1.97 4.51 -32.49
C MET A 1 -2.97 5.36 -31.73
N PRO A 2 -4.11 5.73 -32.36
CA PRO A 2 -5.20 6.44 -31.69
C PRO A 2 -5.84 5.54 -30.63
N SER A 3 -6.09 6.08 -29.45
CA SER A 3 -6.81 5.41 -28.36
C SER A 3 -8.31 5.67 -28.50
N PHE A 4 -9.12 4.62 -28.33
CA PHE A 4 -10.58 4.70 -28.36
C PHE A 4 -11.12 4.62 -26.93
N CYS A 5 -12.24 5.30 -26.67
CA CYS A 5 -12.94 5.17 -25.40
C CYS A 5 -13.55 3.76 -25.25
N PRO A 6 -13.32 3.03 -24.14
CA PRO A 6 -13.85 1.68 -23.95
C PRO A 6 -15.37 1.64 -23.71
N SER A 7 -15.98 2.76 -23.32
CA SER A 7 -17.42 2.85 -23.06
C SER A 7 -18.23 3.20 -24.32
N CYS A 8 -17.82 4.23 -25.08
CA CYS A 8 -18.59 4.74 -26.23
C CYS A 8 -17.92 4.59 -27.59
N GLY A 9 -16.67 4.11 -27.65
CA GLY A 9 -15.95 3.92 -28.92
C GLY A 9 -15.47 5.20 -29.60
N SER A 10 -15.64 6.39 -29.02
CA SER A 10 -15.14 7.64 -29.61
C SER A 10 -13.60 7.67 -29.66
N GLN A 11 -13.02 8.21 -30.73
CA GLN A 11 -11.58 8.48 -30.79
C GLN A 11 -11.17 9.57 -29.80
N LEU A 12 -10.17 9.29 -28.98
CA LEU A 12 -9.57 10.26 -28.08
C LEU A 12 -8.56 11.10 -28.85
N ARG A 13 -8.76 12.42 -28.87
CA ARG A 13 -7.85 13.39 -29.52
C ARG A 13 -6.45 13.41 -28.86
N PHE A 14 -6.37 13.02 -27.59
CA PHE A 14 -5.15 13.02 -26.79
C PHE A 14 -5.04 11.68 -26.05
N LYS A 15 -3.82 11.14 -25.95
CA LYS A 15 -3.57 9.91 -25.18
C LYS A 15 -3.65 10.15 -23.68
N GLU A 16 -3.54 11.40 -23.25
CA GLU A 16 -3.51 11.84 -21.86
C GLU A 16 -4.88 12.27 -21.32
N ALA A 17 -5.97 12.11 -22.09
CA ALA A 17 -7.30 12.48 -21.64
C ALA A 17 -7.72 11.64 -20.40
N GLU A 18 -7.96 12.31 -19.26
CA GLU A 18 -8.47 11.66 -18.04
C GLU A 18 -9.96 11.33 -18.12
N LYS A 19 -10.72 12.12 -18.89
CA LYS A 19 -12.13 11.90 -19.19
C LYS A 19 -12.38 11.94 -20.69
N CYS A 20 -13.28 11.09 -21.15
CA CYS A 20 -13.75 11.12 -22.52
C CYS A 20 -14.63 12.37 -22.73
N PRO A 21 -14.34 13.26 -23.71
CA PRO A 21 -15.12 14.47 -23.94
C PRO A 21 -16.53 14.20 -24.50
N THR A 22 -16.80 13.00 -25.01
CA THR A 22 -18.07 12.65 -25.64
C THR A 22 -19.06 12.01 -24.67
N CYS A 23 -18.61 11.08 -23.82
CA CYS A 23 -19.48 10.34 -22.89
C CYS A 23 -19.13 10.56 -21.42
N ASN A 24 -18.11 11.36 -21.13
CA ASN A 24 -17.63 11.65 -19.78
C ASN A 24 -17.13 10.43 -18.98
N HIS A 25 -16.86 9.31 -19.64
CA HIS A 25 -16.26 8.13 -19.02
C HIS A 25 -14.84 8.45 -18.54
N GLU A 26 -14.54 8.10 -17.28
CA GLU A 26 -13.20 8.23 -16.71
C GLU A 26 -12.27 7.17 -17.28
N LEU A 27 -11.18 7.63 -17.87
CA LEU A 27 -10.17 6.78 -18.48
C LEU A 27 -9.14 6.46 -17.41
N THR A 28 -9.29 5.31 -16.76
CA THR A 28 -8.31 4.84 -15.79
C THR A 28 -7.00 4.55 -16.50
N ARG A 29 -5.98 5.38 -16.23
CA ARG A 29 -4.63 5.15 -16.75
C ARG A 29 -4.10 3.87 -16.14
N LYS A 30 -3.92 2.84 -16.96
CA LYS A 30 -3.20 1.62 -16.55
C LYS A 30 -1.80 2.05 -16.13
N SER A 31 -1.45 1.85 -14.86
CA SER A 31 -0.13 2.19 -14.33
C SER A 31 0.95 1.46 -15.15
N ASN A 32 1.95 2.18 -15.67
CA ASN A 32 3.09 1.59 -16.39
C ASN A 32 4.07 0.83 -15.47
N LYS A 33 3.74 0.70 -14.18
CA LYS A 33 4.58 0.07 -13.17
C LYS A 33 4.54 -1.45 -13.31
N ASN A 34 5.69 -2.09 -13.15
CA ASN A 34 5.81 -3.53 -13.34
C ASN A 34 5.25 -4.28 -12.10
N PRO A 35 4.20 -5.12 -12.25
CA PRO A 35 3.61 -5.85 -11.12
C PRO A 35 4.56 -6.88 -10.52
N LEU A 36 5.45 -7.49 -11.32
CA LEU A 36 6.44 -8.44 -10.83
C LEU A 36 7.45 -7.75 -9.92
N LEU A 37 7.90 -6.55 -10.30
CA LEU A 37 8.80 -5.76 -9.47
C LEU A 37 8.13 -5.37 -8.15
N ALA A 38 6.84 -5.02 -8.17
CA ALA A 38 6.09 -4.74 -6.96
C ALA A 38 5.99 -5.94 -6.02
N ALA A 39 5.79 -7.15 -6.57
CA ALA A 39 5.77 -8.38 -5.79
C ALA A 39 7.14 -8.69 -5.16
N ILE A 40 8.23 -8.54 -5.93
CA ILE A 40 9.60 -8.69 -5.42
C ILE A 40 9.88 -7.69 -4.29
N LEU A 41 9.48 -6.43 -4.46
CA LEU A 41 9.65 -5.40 -3.43
C LEU A 41 8.90 -5.77 -2.13
N ASN A 42 7.67 -6.27 -2.23
CA ASN A 42 6.91 -6.73 -1.07
C ASN A 42 7.49 -8.02 -0.44
N PHE A 43 8.11 -8.89 -1.24
CA PHE A 43 8.79 -10.08 -0.73
C PHE A 43 10.05 -9.72 0.08
N LEU A 44 10.82 -8.72 -0.36
CA LEU A 44 11.97 -8.22 0.38
C LEU A 44 11.55 -7.47 1.64
N LEU A 45 10.62 -6.51 1.49
CA LEU A 45 10.17 -5.63 2.56
C LEU A 45 8.66 -5.36 2.39
N PRO A 46 7.82 -5.99 3.24
CA PRO A 46 6.38 -5.77 3.23
C PRO A 46 6.01 -4.28 3.27
N GLY A 47 5.11 -3.88 2.37
CA GLY A 47 4.64 -2.48 2.25
C GLY A 47 5.27 -1.72 1.09
N ILE A 48 6.54 -1.98 0.73
CA ILE A 48 7.24 -1.20 -0.30
C ILE A 48 6.63 -1.40 -1.69
N GLY A 49 6.17 -2.60 -2.03
CA GLY A 49 5.50 -2.87 -3.31
C GLY A 49 4.23 -2.05 -3.50
N TYR A 50 3.45 -1.85 -2.42
CA TYR A 50 2.25 -1.03 -2.44
C TYR A 50 2.57 0.46 -2.64
N LEU A 51 3.63 0.97 -1.98
CA LEU A 51 4.13 2.32 -2.21
C LEU A 51 4.64 2.50 -3.65
N TYR A 52 5.36 1.52 -4.18
CA TYR A 52 5.83 1.53 -5.56
C TYR A 52 4.67 1.65 -6.52
N ILE A 53 3.64 0.80 -6.44
CA ILE A 53 2.45 0.87 -7.31
C ILE A 53 1.70 2.19 -7.09
N GLY A 54 1.66 2.69 -5.86
CA GLY A 54 0.95 3.91 -5.46
C GLY A 54 -0.49 3.64 -5.01
N THR A 55 -0.86 2.37 -4.85
CA THR A 55 -2.14 1.90 -4.33
C THR A 55 -2.05 1.66 -2.83
N ARG A 56 -3.16 1.84 -2.09
CA ARG A 56 -3.27 1.50 -0.65
C ARG A 56 -2.10 2.07 0.18
N LYS A 57 -1.72 3.33 -0.09
CA LYS A 57 -0.54 3.99 0.52
C LYS A 57 -0.58 4.00 2.05
N PHE A 58 -1.76 4.22 2.63
CA PHE A 58 -1.93 4.21 4.09
C PHE A 58 -1.68 2.83 4.69
N PHE A 59 -2.22 1.77 4.09
CA PHE A 59 -1.95 0.39 4.48
C PHE A 59 -0.46 0.06 4.42
N ALA A 60 0.20 0.46 3.33
CA ALA A 60 1.63 0.28 3.14
C ALA A 60 2.47 0.93 4.25
N ILE A 61 2.15 2.17 4.62
CA ILE A 61 2.84 2.90 5.69
C ILE A 61 2.64 2.20 7.04
N LEU A 62 1.43 1.75 7.35
CA LEU A 62 1.15 1.05 8.61
C LEU A 62 1.90 -0.29 8.70
N ILE A 63 2.01 -1.04 7.60
CA ILE A 63 2.83 -2.26 7.56
C ILE A 63 4.29 -1.91 7.87
N ILE A 64 4.85 -0.88 7.24
CA ILE A 64 6.25 -0.49 7.46
C ILE A 64 6.47 -0.08 8.92
N ILE A 65 5.57 0.72 9.50
CA ILE A 65 5.66 1.11 10.92
C ILE A 65 5.58 -0.13 11.82
N SER A 66 4.69 -1.08 11.53
CA SER A 66 4.61 -2.32 12.29
C SER A 66 5.93 -3.11 12.23
N MET A 67 6.55 -3.22 11.04
CA MET A 67 7.85 -3.87 10.88
C MET A 67 8.95 -3.18 11.68
N LEU A 68 8.91 -1.84 11.79
CA LEU A 68 9.85 -1.11 12.65
C LEU A 68 9.65 -1.43 14.13
N SER A 69 8.40 -1.54 14.61
CA SER A 69 8.12 -1.99 15.99
C SER A 69 8.64 -3.41 16.24
N PHE A 70 8.47 -4.31 15.27
CA PHE A 70 9.04 -5.66 15.34
C PHE A 70 10.57 -5.65 15.30
N ALA A 71 11.19 -4.78 14.51
CA ALA A 71 12.65 -4.64 14.48
C ALA A 71 13.19 -4.12 15.83
N VAL A 72 12.51 -3.16 16.46
CA VAL A 72 12.87 -2.72 17.82
C VAL A 72 12.83 -3.91 18.78
N TRP A 73 11.77 -4.72 18.74
CA TRP A 73 11.68 -5.95 19.53
C TRP A 73 12.82 -6.93 19.26
N ALA A 74 13.17 -7.16 18.00
CA ALA A 74 14.14 -8.17 17.60
C ALA A 74 15.62 -7.77 17.85
N PHE A 75 15.94 -6.48 17.81
CA PHE A 75 17.32 -5.98 17.81
C PHE A 75 17.71 -5.15 19.03
N THR A 76 16.79 -4.86 19.98
CA THR A 76 17.19 -4.24 21.25
C THR A 76 17.89 -5.24 22.16
N LEU A 77 19.08 -4.86 22.63
CA LEU A 77 19.83 -5.55 23.68
C LEU A 77 19.46 -4.90 25.02
N PRO A 78 18.62 -5.54 25.84
CA PRO A 78 18.24 -4.96 27.12
C PRO A 78 19.39 -5.06 28.12
N GLU A 79 19.67 -3.96 28.83
CA GLU A 79 20.72 -3.91 29.85
C GLU A 79 20.31 -4.62 31.14
N ASN A 80 19.01 -4.74 31.40
CA ASN A 80 18.46 -5.42 32.56
C ASN A 80 17.16 -6.18 32.22
N ILE A 81 16.78 -7.11 33.10
CA ILE A 81 15.63 -8.00 32.90
C ILE A 81 14.31 -7.22 32.84
N PHE A 82 14.17 -6.16 33.62
CA PHE A 82 12.94 -5.36 33.65
C PHE A 82 12.69 -4.66 32.31
N ASP A 83 13.72 -4.04 31.75
CA ASP A 83 13.69 -3.37 30.45
C ASP A 83 13.51 -4.37 29.31
N GLN A 84 14.01 -5.60 29.46
CA GLN A 84 13.74 -6.69 28.53
C GLN A 84 12.24 -7.00 28.44
N TYR A 85 11.59 -7.25 29.58
CA TYR A 85 10.16 -7.56 29.59
C TYR A 85 9.30 -6.38 29.13
N LEU A 86 9.62 -5.16 29.59
CA LEU A 86 8.84 -3.97 29.25
C LEU A 86 8.97 -3.62 27.77
N THR A 87 10.21 -3.53 27.24
CA THR A 87 10.45 -3.24 25.83
C THR A 87 9.84 -4.31 24.93
N TYR A 88 9.99 -5.59 25.30
CA TYR A 88 9.53 -6.68 24.45
C TYR A 88 8.00 -6.77 24.42
N SER A 89 7.35 -6.63 25.57
CA SER A 89 5.90 -6.64 25.66
C SER A 89 5.28 -5.48 24.90
N ILE A 90 5.75 -4.24 25.12
CA ILE A 90 5.21 -3.05 24.45
C ILE A 90 5.39 -3.15 22.94
N SER A 91 6.58 -3.53 22.46
CA SER A 91 6.87 -3.60 21.03
C SER A 91 6.06 -4.68 20.32
N TYR A 92 5.85 -5.83 20.97
CA TYR A 92 5.00 -6.91 20.45
C TYR A 92 3.53 -6.48 20.33
N TRP A 93 2.99 -5.85 21.38
CA TRP A 93 1.61 -5.33 21.35
C TRP A 93 1.45 -4.21 20.32
N ALA A 94 2.41 -3.29 20.23
CA ALA A 94 2.41 -2.23 19.23
C ALA A 94 2.39 -2.81 17.81
N PHE A 95 3.27 -3.78 17.51
CA PHE A 95 3.26 -4.49 16.23
C PHE A 95 1.89 -5.09 15.93
N SER A 96 1.33 -5.86 16.87
CA SER A 96 0.07 -6.57 16.70
C SER A 96 -1.11 -5.63 16.48
N ILE A 97 -1.20 -4.55 17.26
CA ILE A 97 -2.29 -3.56 17.17
C ILE A 97 -2.19 -2.77 15.86
N ILE A 98 -1.00 -2.30 15.50
CA ILE A 98 -0.80 -1.54 14.26
C ILE A 98 -1.14 -2.41 13.05
N LEU A 99 -0.72 -3.68 13.06
CA LEU A 99 -1.02 -4.62 11.99
C LEU A 99 -2.53 -4.89 11.89
N ALA A 100 -3.21 -5.10 13.01
CA ALA A 100 -4.67 -5.28 13.04
C ALA A 100 -5.42 -4.05 12.49
N ILE A 101 -4.98 -2.85 12.88
CA ILE A 101 -5.52 -1.58 12.36
C ILE A 101 -5.26 -1.47 10.85
N ALA A 102 -4.06 -1.83 10.38
CA ALA A 102 -3.72 -1.80 8.96
C ALA A 102 -4.69 -2.66 8.14
N PHE A 103 -4.90 -3.91 8.55
CA PHE A 103 -5.83 -4.82 7.88
C PHE A 103 -7.28 -4.36 7.98
N ALA A 104 -7.72 -3.82 9.11
CA ALA A 104 -9.06 -3.27 9.26
C ALA A 104 -9.31 -2.07 8.33
N ILE A 105 -8.33 -1.16 8.22
CA ILE A 105 -8.41 -0.01 7.30
C ILE A 105 -8.40 -0.47 5.85
N ASP A 106 -7.56 -1.43 5.49
CA ASP A 106 -7.48 -1.98 4.13
C ASP A 106 -8.81 -2.63 3.72
N ALA A 107 -9.39 -3.46 4.59
CA ALA A 107 -10.69 -4.08 4.38
C ALA A 107 -11.81 -3.04 4.25
N TYR A 108 -11.79 -1.98 5.06
CA TYR A 108 -12.75 -0.88 4.96
C TYR A 108 -12.61 -0.11 3.64
N GLN A 109 -11.39 0.21 3.22
CA GLN A 109 -11.11 0.95 1.98
C GLN A 109 -11.53 0.15 0.73
N GLU A 110 -11.39 -1.17 0.76
CA GLU A 110 -11.83 -2.03 -0.34
C GLU A 110 -13.34 -1.93 -0.60
N VAL A 111 -14.15 -1.85 0.46
CA VAL A 111 -15.61 -1.71 0.32
C VAL A 111 -16.02 -0.30 -0.07
N VAL A 112 -15.35 0.72 0.46
CA VAL A 112 -15.71 2.13 0.24
C VAL A 112 -15.27 2.65 -1.14
N GLY A 113 -14.36 1.97 -1.82
CA GLY A 113 -13.96 2.29 -3.19
C GLY A 113 -13.26 3.65 -3.28
N ARG A 114 -11.96 3.68 -2.96
CA ARG A 114 -11.05 4.76 -3.37
C ARG A 114 -10.23 4.35 -4.58
#